data_AF-A0A944W932-F1
#
_entry.id   AF-A0A944W932-F1
#
_cell.length_a   1.000
_cell.length_b   1.000
_cell.length_c   1.000
_cell.angle_alpha   90.00
_cell.angle_beta   90.00
_cell.angle_gamma   90.00
#
_symmetry.space_group_name_H-M   'P 1'
#
loop_
_entity.id
_entity.type
_entity.pdbx_description
1 polymer ?
#
loop_
_entity_poly.entity_id
_entity_poly.type
_entity_poly.pdbx_seq_one_letter_code
_entity_poly.pdbx_strand_id
1 'polypeptide(L)'
;MKHTLIRIQIENNIYDRLVTDSIKYALLSLSYTINRMKLRDIRSRITNIAKGKISEKIFLHFCEQNEIPVQTEKCQTPFYLPDKKDFIMGREEWDIKNNFLRHTGPILSMDNYLNLPALIPNRGEWDQWTKKDICLHTPETESVCYLFSFMKGWEGRVPFLSIELTDNQISFISELATHRKNKETPYTEDWFWTKMTTFGDGNPFNYHLNFHSELILCSVAQKRDFIHFKKLIPQNFQNGLFQTRINNMGLEIKNLSSFLTFYPRLAEKMDCGIILD
;
A
#
# COMPACT_ATOMS: atom_id res chain seq x y z
N MET A 1 25.15 -4.29 -13.25
CA MET A 1 24.92 -4.12 -11.79
C MET A 1 24.05 -5.27 -11.33
N LYS A 2 24.43 -5.96 -10.25
CA LYS A 2 23.54 -6.91 -9.57
C LYS A 2 22.36 -6.08 -9.05
N HIS A 3 21.12 -6.45 -9.40
CA HIS A 3 19.96 -5.80 -8.80
C HIS A 3 20.05 -6.03 -7.28
N THR A 4 19.55 -5.12 -6.46
CA THR A 4 19.52 -5.29 -5.00
C THR A 4 18.12 -5.01 -4.51
N LEU A 5 17.66 -5.77 -3.53
CA LEU A 5 16.38 -5.58 -2.85
C LEU A 5 16.66 -5.26 -1.39
N ILE A 6 15.76 -4.51 -0.75
CA ILE A 6 15.85 -4.24 0.68
C ILE A 6 14.73 -5.00 1.39
N ARG A 7 15.08 -5.81 2.38
CA ARG A 7 14.13 -6.39 3.32
C ARG A 7 14.04 -5.49 4.54
N ILE A 8 12.89 -4.85 4.72
CA ILE A 8 12.61 -3.98 5.87
C ILE A 8 11.96 -4.80 6.98
N GLN A 9 12.58 -4.78 8.16
CA GLN A 9 12.15 -5.47 9.37
C GLN A 9 12.11 -4.48 10.52
N ILE A 10 10.94 -4.29 11.10
CA ILE A 10 10.70 -3.36 12.20
C ILE A 10 10.30 -4.13 13.45
N GLU A 11 10.46 -3.51 14.63
CA GLU A 11 10.09 -4.14 15.90
C GLU A 11 8.57 -4.45 15.96
N ASN A 12 8.20 -5.56 16.58
CA ASN A 12 6.81 -6.04 16.61
C ASN A 12 5.84 -5.05 17.27
N ASN A 13 6.25 -4.39 18.35
CA ASN A 13 5.46 -3.35 19.02
C ASN A 13 5.17 -2.16 18.09
N ILE A 14 6.15 -1.73 17.29
CA ILE A 14 5.98 -0.67 16.29
C ILE A 14 5.05 -1.17 15.19
N TYR A 15 5.28 -2.38 14.67
CA TYR A 15 4.43 -2.99 13.65
C TYR A 15 2.96 -3.07 14.07
N ASP A 16 2.68 -3.57 15.28
CA ASP A 16 1.33 -3.75 15.80
C ASP A 16 0.59 -2.40 15.92
N ARG A 17 1.31 -1.34 16.33
CA ARG A 17 0.78 0.03 16.33
C ARG A 17 0.45 0.51 14.91
N LEU A 18 1.35 0.30 13.94
CA LEU A 18 1.12 0.69 12.55
C LEU A 18 -0.06 -0.08 11.92
N VAL A 19 -0.22 -1.36 12.26
CA VAL A 19 -1.39 -2.16 11.87
C VAL A 19 -2.67 -1.59 12.45
N THR A 20 -2.68 -1.31 13.76
CA THR A 20 -3.86 -0.74 14.44
C THR A 20 -4.29 0.56 13.78
N ASP A 21 -3.35 1.48 13.53
CA ASP A 21 -3.63 2.75 12.87
C ASP A 21 -4.15 2.56 11.44
N SER A 22 -3.60 1.58 10.72
CA SER A 22 -4.03 1.27 9.35
C SER A 22 -5.43 0.70 9.29
N ILE A 23 -5.81 -0.15 10.25
CA ILE A 23 -7.18 -0.67 10.39
C ILE A 23 -8.13 0.47 10.73
N LYS A 24 -7.74 1.36 11.67
CA LYS A 24 -8.53 2.54 12.02
C LYS A 24 -8.83 3.40 10.79
N TYR A 25 -7.80 3.75 10.04
CA TYR A 25 -7.96 4.51 8.80
C TYR A 25 -8.82 3.76 7.78
N ALA A 26 -8.63 2.45 7.61
CA ALA A 26 -9.39 1.65 6.65
C ALA A 26 -10.88 1.60 6.96
N LEU A 27 -11.26 1.49 8.23
CA LEU A 27 -12.66 1.55 8.68
C LEU A 27 -13.26 2.93 8.44
N LEU A 28 -12.56 3.97 8.87
CA LEU A 28 -13.00 5.36 8.78
C LEU A 28 -13.21 5.83 7.33
N SER A 29 -12.29 5.47 6.43
CA SER A 29 -12.24 5.92 5.04
C SER A 29 -13.03 5.05 4.06
N LEU A 30 -13.50 3.85 4.46
CA LEU A 30 -14.09 2.85 3.56
C LEU A 30 -15.20 3.41 2.66
N SER A 31 -16.05 4.23 3.25
CA SER A 31 -17.18 4.89 2.62
C SER A 31 -16.77 5.96 1.62
N TYR A 32 -15.49 6.26 1.46
CA TYR A 32 -14.95 7.25 0.50
C TYR A 32 -13.86 6.66 -0.40
N THR A 33 -13.19 5.58 0.00
CA THR A 33 -12.18 4.92 -0.85
C THR A 33 -12.80 4.27 -2.09
N ILE A 34 -12.23 4.54 -3.26
CA ILE A 34 -12.67 3.94 -4.54
C ILE A 34 -12.48 2.42 -4.50
N ASN A 35 -13.56 1.67 -4.74
CA ASN A 35 -13.51 0.20 -4.84
C ASN A 35 -12.95 -0.25 -6.20
N ARG A 36 -11.64 -0.04 -6.40
CA ARG A 36 -10.97 -0.31 -7.68
C ARG A 36 -11.06 -1.79 -8.11
N MET A 37 -11.05 -2.69 -7.13
CA MET A 37 -11.08 -4.14 -7.37
C MET A 37 -12.51 -4.73 -7.45
N LYS A 38 -13.56 -3.89 -7.41
CA LYS A 38 -14.98 -4.30 -7.42
C LYS A 38 -15.30 -5.39 -6.38
N LEU A 39 -14.67 -5.31 -5.21
CA LEU A 39 -14.88 -6.28 -4.13
C LEU A 39 -16.25 -6.04 -3.53
N ARG A 40 -17.06 -7.10 -3.48
CA ARG A 40 -18.43 -7.04 -2.93
C ARG A 40 -18.41 -7.10 -1.40
N ASP A 41 -17.52 -7.89 -0.85
CA ASP A 41 -17.38 -8.07 0.59
C ASP A 41 -16.70 -6.87 1.27
N ILE A 42 -17.36 -6.33 2.28
CA ILE A 42 -16.92 -5.16 3.04
C ILE A 42 -15.61 -5.45 3.79
N ARG A 43 -15.47 -6.66 4.35
CA ARG A 43 -14.28 -7.06 5.12
C ARG A 43 -13.05 -7.13 4.24
N SER A 44 -13.20 -7.70 3.04
CA SER A 44 -12.15 -7.73 2.02
C SER A 44 -11.73 -6.33 1.59
N ARG A 45 -12.68 -5.38 1.49
CA ARG A 45 -12.34 -3.99 1.17
C ARG A 45 -11.55 -3.32 2.28
N ILE A 46 -12.01 -3.42 3.53
CA ILE A 46 -11.32 -2.87 4.72
C ILE A 46 -9.90 -3.45 4.78
N THR A 47 -9.78 -4.77 4.66
CA THR A 47 -8.48 -5.46 4.70
C THR A 47 -7.54 -4.96 3.62
N ASN A 48 -8.01 -4.71 2.40
CA ASN A 48 -7.17 -4.21 1.31
C ASN A 48 -6.75 -2.75 1.48
N ILE A 49 -7.58 -1.90 2.09
CA ILE A 49 -7.20 -0.53 2.44
C ILE A 49 -6.14 -0.57 3.54
N ALA A 50 -6.37 -1.34 4.61
CA ALA A 50 -5.43 -1.51 5.70
C ALA A 50 -4.06 -2.01 5.19
N LYS A 51 -4.06 -3.01 4.32
CA LYS A 51 -2.88 -3.54 3.61
C LYS A 51 -2.04 -2.46 2.94
N GLY A 52 -2.67 -1.55 2.20
CA GLY A 52 -1.98 -0.43 1.55
C GLY A 52 -1.33 0.51 2.56
N LYS A 53 -2.09 0.93 3.59
CA LYS A 53 -1.60 1.82 4.65
C LYS A 53 -0.50 1.19 5.51
N ILE A 54 -0.55 -0.13 5.75
CA ILE A 54 0.51 -0.85 6.47
C ILE A 54 1.83 -0.72 5.72
N SER A 55 1.86 -1.03 4.42
CA SER A 55 3.11 -0.90 3.64
C SER A 55 3.64 0.52 3.57
N GLU A 56 2.75 1.51 3.44
CA GLU A 56 3.13 2.92 3.42
C GLU A 56 3.74 3.34 4.76
N LYS A 57 3.07 3.04 5.87
CA LYS A 57 3.56 3.36 7.23
C LYS A 57 4.88 2.67 7.56
N ILE A 58 5.06 1.40 7.16
CA ILE A 58 6.35 0.69 7.34
C ILE A 58 7.45 1.38 6.55
N PHE A 59 7.19 1.75 5.28
CA PHE A 59 8.17 2.46 4.47
C PHE A 59 8.52 3.83 5.05
N LEU A 60 7.52 4.61 5.49
CA LEU A 60 7.77 5.93 6.10
C LEU A 60 8.57 5.82 7.40
N HIS A 61 8.29 4.81 8.23
CA HIS A 61 9.10 4.53 9.41
C HIS A 61 10.54 4.17 9.03
N PHE A 62 10.74 3.32 8.01
CA PHE A 62 12.07 3.02 7.48
C PHE A 62 12.80 4.29 7.00
N CYS A 63 12.11 5.20 6.30
CA CYS A 63 12.67 6.48 5.90
C CYS A 63 13.08 7.33 7.09
N GLU A 64 12.26 7.41 8.13
CA GLU A 64 12.57 8.14 9.37
C GLU A 64 13.83 7.58 10.06
N GLN A 65 13.92 6.25 10.21
CA GLN A 65 15.08 5.62 10.87
C GLN A 65 16.39 5.80 10.09
N ASN A 66 16.31 6.01 8.77
CA ASN A 66 17.47 6.17 7.90
C ASN A 66 17.67 7.61 7.39
N GLU A 67 17.02 8.59 8.03
CA GLU A 67 17.13 10.03 7.71
C GLU A 67 16.84 10.35 6.22
N ILE A 68 15.94 9.60 5.58
CA ILE A 68 15.51 9.83 4.21
C ILE A 68 14.46 10.95 4.21
N PRO A 69 14.71 12.10 3.54
CA PRO A 69 13.85 13.27 3.65
C PRO A 69 12.59 13.15 2.78
N VAL A 70 11.57 12.48 3.32
CA VAL A 70 10.23 12.38 2.73
C VAL A 70 9.29 13.43 3.31
N GLN A 71 8.52 14.10 2.46
CA GLN A 71 7.50 15.08 2.85
C GLN A 71 6.11 14.45 2.67
N THR A 72 5.42 14.15 3.76
CA THR A 72 4.07 13.55 3.74
C THR A 72 2.97 14.57 3.99
N GLU A 73 3.23 15.62 4.77
CA GLU A 73 2.23 16.60 5.21
C GLU A 73 1.49 17.27 4.05
N LYS A 74 2.21 17.64 2.98
CA LYS A 74 1.63 18.27 1.79
C LYS A 74 0.70 17.34 1.00
N CYS A 75 0.93 16.04 1.13
CA CYS A 75 0.23 15.00 0.39
C CYS A 75 -1.00 14.48 1.12
N GLN A 76 -1.06 14.65 2.45
CA GLN A 76 -2.18 14.23 3.28
C GLN A 76 -3.47 14.92 2.87
N THR A 77 -4.54 14.14 2.82
CA THR A 77 -5.90 14.64 2.63
C THR A 77 -6.81 14.11 3.74
N PRO A 78 -7.89 14.83 4.07
CA PRO A 78 -8.93 14.29 4.93
C PRO A 78 -9.43 12.93 4.42
N PHE A 79 -9.78 12.01 5.32
CA PHE A 79 -10.13 10.61 5.01
C PHE A 79 -11.24 10.41 3.97
N TYR A 80 -12.06 11.45 3.75
CA TYR A 80 -13.19 11.44 2.81
C TYR A 80 -12.86 12.03 1.42
N LEU A 81 -11.64 12.56 1.25
CA LEU A 81 -11.14 13.06 -0.03
C LEU A 81 -10.14 12.06 -0.64
N PRO A 82 -9.97 12.06 -1.98
CA PRO A 82 -8.91 11.28 -2.59
C PRO A 82 -7.54 11.82 -2.19
N ASP A 83 -6.66 10.92 -1.73
CA ASP A 83 -5.26 11.24 -1.50
C ASP A 83 -4.60 11.75 -2.79
N LYS A 84 -3.68 12.70 -2.63
CA LYS A 84 -2.90 13.24 -3.74
C LYS A 84 -1.83 12.24 -4.17
N LYS A 85 -0.90 11.98 -3.26
CA LYS A 85 0.31 11.14 -3.39
C LYS A 85 0.64 10.57 -2.02
N ASP A 86 1.54 9.59 -1.96
CA ASP A 86 1.93 9.01 -0.67
C ASP A 86 3.00 9.87 0.01
N PHE A 87 3.96 10.42 -0.75
CA PHE A 87 4.95 11.37 -0.27
C PHE A 87 5.60 12.16 -1.41
N ILE A 88 6.32 13.24 -1.06
CA ILE A 88 7.26 13.94 -1.94
C ILE A 88 8.68 13.66 -1.46
N MET A 89 9.60 13.39 -2.39
CA MET A 89 11.02 13.22 -2.12
C MET A 89 11.80 13.98 -3.19
N GLY A 90 12.67 14.90 -2.77
CA GLY A 90 13.30 15.84 -3.72
C GLY A 90 12.25 16.69 -4.47
N ARG A 91 12.28 16.64 -5.80
CA ARG A 91 11.33 17.31 -6.71
C ARG A 91 10.30 16.34 -7.32
N GLU A 92 10.14 15.16 -6.72
CA GLU A 92 9.35 14.07 -7.26
C GLU A 92 8.17 13.72 -6.35
N GLU A 93 7.03 13.42 -6.96
CA GLU A 93 5.83 12.90 -6.30
C GLU A 93 5.78 11.38 -6.35
N TRP A 94 5.61 10.73 -5.21
CA TRP A 94 5.73 9.27 -5.12
C TRP A 94 4.42 8.59 -4.76
N ASP A 95 4.20 7.45 -5.40
CA ASP A 95 3.13 6.50 -5.17
C ASP A 95 3.76 5.12 -4.87
N ILE A 96 3.47 4.55 -3.70
CA ILE A 96 3.87 3.20 -3.30
C ILE A 96 2.87 2.20 -3.88
N LYS A 97 3.39 1.16 -4.53
CA LYS A 97 2.64 0.04 -5.12
C LYS A 97 3.10 -1.25 -4.47
N ASN A 98 2.48 -1.56 -3.35
CA ASN A 98 2.70 -2.81 -2.64
C ASN A 98 1.72 -3.90 -3.09
N ASN A 99 2.22 -5.13 -3.28
CA ASN A 99 1.40 -6.31 -3.53
C ASN A 99 1.64 -7.39 -2.46
N PHE A 100 0.56 -8.06 -2.06
CA PHE A 100 0.60 -9.13 -1.07
C PHE A 100 0.65 -10.50 -1.74
N LEU A 101 1.67 -11.28 -1.40
CA LEU A 101 1.99 -12.57 -1.99
C LEU A 101 1.49 -13.74 -1.12
N ARG A 102 1.33 -14.92 -1.74
CA ARG A 102 1.06 -16.17 -1.04
C ARG A 102 2.27 -17.09 -1.15
N HIS A 103 2.90 -17.43 -0.03
CA HIS A 103 3.99 -18.41 0.02
C HIS A 103 4.15 -18.99 1.42
N THR A 104 4.85 -20.11 1.56
CA THR A 104 5.06 -20.80 2.84
C THR A 104 6.34 -20.37 3.55
N GLY A 105 7.36 -19.90 2.83
CA GLY A 105 8.58 -19.37 3.44
C GLY A 105 8.36 -18.04 4.18
N PRO A 106 9.31 -17.60 5.02
CA PRO A 106 9.27 -16.26 5.63
C PRO A 106 9.31 -15.16 4.56
N ILE A 107 10.18 -15.32 3.56
CA ILE A 107 10.30 -14.50 2.35
C ILE A 107 10.52 -15.39 1.12
N LEU A 108 10.42 -14.83 -0.07
CA LEU A 108 10.83 -15.50 -1.31
C LEU A 108 12.35 -15.34 -1.54
N SER A 109 12.91 -16.14 -2.46
CA SER A 109 14.24 -15.86 -2.99
C SER A 109 14.24 -14.55 -3.79
N MET A 110 15.41 -13.94 -3.88
CA MET A 110 15.61 -12.70 -4.65
C MET A 110 15.15 -12.84 -6.11
N ASP A 111 15.54 -13.92 -6.80
CA ASP A 111 15.13 -14.19 -8.18
C ASP A 111 13.61 -14.26 -8.34
N ASN A 112 12.89 -14.77 -7.35
CA ASN A 112 11.44 -14.80 -7.40
C ASN A 112 10.87 -13.38 -7.34
N TYR A 113 11.35 -12.51 -6.44
CA TYR A 113 10.93 -11.11 -6.40
C TYR A 113 11.26 -10.35 -7.68
N LEU A 114 12.45 -10.56 -8.25
CA LEU A 114 12.90 -9.90 -9.48
C LEU A 114 12.05 -10.25 -10.71
N ASN A 115 11.43 -11.43 -10.71
CA ASN A 115 10.55 -11.90 -11.79
C ASN A 115 9.07 -11.59 -11.54
N LEU A 116 8.72 -10.92 -10.43
CA LEU A 116 7.38 -10.37 -10.25
C LEU A 116 7.18 -9.10 -11.10
N PRO A 117 5.93 -8.72 -11.40
CA PRO A 117 5.65 -7.49 -12.13
C PRO A 117 5.54 -6.28 -11.18
N ALA A 118 6.19 -5.18 -11.56
CA ALA A 118 5.78 -3.84 -11.18
C ALA A 118 4.44 -3.53 -11.86
N LEU A 119 3.42 -3.12 -11.11
CA LEU A 119 2.06 -2.93 -11.63
C LEU A 119 1.50 -1.53 -11.31
N ILE A 120 1.00 -0.86 -12.34
CA ILE A 120 0.25 0.39 -12.22
C ILE A 120 -1.15 0.18 -12.79
N PRO A 121 -2.24 0.44 -12.02
CA PRO A 121 -3.61 0.28 -12.50
C PRO A 121 -3.91 1.04 -13.80
N ASN A 122 -4.51 0.35 -14.78
CA ASN A 122 -4.83 0.89 -16.10
C ASN A 122 -6.20 0.41 -16.60
N ARG A 123 -7.28 0.99 -16.04
CA ARG A 123 -8.67 0.63 -16.37
C ARG A 123 -9.41 1.68 -17.21
N GLY A 124 -8.69 2.62 -17.80
CA GLY A 124 -9.23 3.73 -18.59
C GLY A 124 -8.64 5.08 -18.16
N GLU A 125 -9.12 6.15 -18.78
CA GLU A 125 -8.55 7.51 -18.66
C GLU A 125 -8.56 8.10 -17.24
N TRP A 126 -9.41 7.56 -16.37
CA TRP A 126 -9.56 8.01 -14.99
C TRP A 126 -8.60 7.33 -14.00
N ASP A 127 -7.90 6.26 -14.43
CA ASP A 127 -7.07 5.43 -13.55
C ASP A 127 -5.62 5.92 -13.46
N GLN A 128 -4.82 5.26 -12.62
CA GLN A 128 -3.49 5.75 -12.23
C GLN A 128 -2.51 5.88 -13.40
N TRP A 129 -2.51 4.95 -14.36
CA TRP A 129 -1.59 5.00 -15.50
C TRP A 129 -1.74 6.27 -16.34
N THR A 130 -2.97 6.73 -16.59
CA THR A 130 -3.21 7.95 -17.38
C THR A 130 -2.74 9.20 -16.64
N LYS A 131 -2.62 9.14 -15.31
CA LYS A 131 -2.20 10.26 -14.45
C LYS A 131 -0.71 10.23 -14.07
N LYS A 132 0.07 9.28 -14.61
CA LYS A 132 1.50 9.11 -14.30
C LYS A 132 2.38 10.30 -14.65
N ASP A 133 1.91 11.23 -15.48
CA ASP A 133 2.65 12.42 -15.89
C ASP A 133 2.08 13.72 -15.28
N ILE A 134 1.09 13.60 -14.37
CA ILE A 134 0.41 14.74 -13.76
C ILE A 134 0.94 14.95 -12.34
N CYS A 135 1.68 16.05 -12.14
CA CYS A 135 2.10 16.50 -10.81
C CYS A 135 1.00 17.35 -10.17
N LEU A 136 0.71 17.11 -8.89
CA LEU A 136 -0.32 17.80 -8.12
C LEU A 136 0.22 18.97 -7.27
N HIS A 137 1.54 19.04 -7.07
CA HIS A 137 2.25 20.03 -6.27
C HIS A 137 3.26 20.80 -7.14
N THR A 138 2.80 21.29 -8.29
CA THR A 138 3.56 22.21 -9.15
C THR A 138 3.48 23.63 -8.55
N PRO A 139 4.56 24.43 -8.55
CA PRO A 139 5.85 24.21 -9.23
C PRO A 139 6.94 23.52 -8.38
N GLU A 140 6.63 23.09 -7.16
CA GLU A 140 7.61 22.49 -6.25
C GLU A 140 8.09 21.11 -6.73
N THR A 141 7.26 20.41 -7.50
CA THR A 141 7.52 19.09 -8.05
C THR A 141 7.44 19.10 -9.58
N GLU A 142 8.17 18.19 -10.22
CA GLU A 142 8.33 18.15 -11.69
C GLU A 142 8.10 16.78 -12.32
N SER A 143 8.04 15.72 -11.51
CA SER A 143 7.76 14.38 -12.02
C SER A 143 7.09 13.49 -10.99
N VAL A 144 6.45 12.44 -11.47
CA VAL A 144 5.84 11.38 -10.65
C VAL A 144 6.69 10.12 -10.76
N CYS A 145 6.91 9.47 -9.62
CA CYS A 145 7.63 8.21 -9.50
C CYS A 145 6.77 7.16 -8.78
N TYR A 146 7.08 5.90 -9.03
CA TYR A 146 6.43 4.76 -8.37
C TYR A 146 7.46 3.91 -7.64
N LEU A 147 7.13 3.50 -6.43
CA LEU A 147 7.93 2.61 -5.61
C LEU A 147 7.22 1.25 -5.52
N PHE A 148 7.86 0.18 -6.00
CA PHE A 148 7.29 -1.16 -6.02
C PHE A 148 7.84 -2.00 -4.87
N SER A 149 6.92 -2.61 -4.14
CA SER A 149 7.24 -3.45 -3.00
C SER A 149 6.31 -4.66 -2.91
N PHE A 150 6.73 -5.64 -2.12
CA PHE A 150 5.94 -6.82 -1.84
C PHE A 150 5.95 -7.16 -0.36
N MET A 151 4.87 -7.79 0.09
CA MET A 151 4.69 -8.30 1.45
C MET A 151 4.09 -9.70 1.41
N LYS A 152 4.36 -10.53 2.43
CA LYS A 152 3.68 -11.82 2.59
C LYS A 152 2.25 -11.56 3.07
N GLY A 153 1.27 -11.88 2.24
CA GLY A 153 -0.13 -11.76 2.60
C GLY A 153 -0.75 -13.01 3.19
N TRP A 154 -0.22 -14.18 2.80
CA TRP A 154 -0.78 -15.48 3.17
C TRP A 154 0.30 -16.53 3.31
N GLU A 155 0.16 -17.36 4.35
CA GLU A 155 0.86 -18.63 4.52
C GLU A 155 -0.10 -19.78 4.24
N GLY A 156 0.05 -20.45 3.09
CA GLY A 156 -0.93 -21.41 2.63
C GLY A 156 -2.31 -20.73 2.49
N ARG A 157 -3.28 -21.07 3.36
CA ARG A 157 -4.61 -20.44 3.43
C ARG A 157 -4.76 -19.41 4.55
N VAL A 158 -3.77 -19.30 5.44
CA VAL A 158 -3.80 -18.41 6.61
C VAL A 158 -3.42 -16.99 6.19
N PRO A 159 -4.31 -15.98 6.31
CA PRO A 159 -3.97 -14.59 6.01
C PRO A 159 -3.06 -14.00 7.10
N PHE A 160 -2.21 -13.02 6.77
CA PHE A 160 -1.41 -12.35 7.80
C PHE A 160 -2.27 -11.55 8.78
N LEU A 161 -3.39 -10.99 8.30
CA LEU A 161 -4.31 -10.14 9.05
C LEU A 161 -5.75 -10.59 8.81
N SER A 162 -6.48 -10.77 9.91
CA SER A 162 -7.93 -10.98 9.94
C SER A 162 -8.57 -9.86 10.77
N ILE A 163 -9.58 -9.18 10.21
CA ILE A 163 -10.33 -8.12 10.90
C ILE A 163 -11.73 -8.63 11.23
N GLU A 164 -12.11 -8.49 12.49
CA GLU A 164 -13.36 -8.97 13.06
C GLU A 164 -14.24 -7.80 13.47
N LEU A 165 -15.45 -7.79 12.90
CA LEU A 165 -16.52 -6.84 13.19
C LEU A 165 -17.80 -7.61 13.53
N THR A 166 -18.65 -7.03 14.36
CA THR A 166 -20.01 -7.52 14.59
C THR A 166 -20.90 -7.22 13.38
N ASP A 167 -22.04 -7.90 13.28
CA ASP A 167 -23.01 -7.62 12.21
C ASP A 167 -23.59 -6.20 12.30
N ASN A 168 -23.73 -5.67 13.53
CA ASN A 168 -24.16 -4.30 13.77
C ASN A 168 -23.13 -3.29 13.25
N GLN A 169 -21.84 -3.51 13.49
CA GLN A 169 -20.77 -2.67 12.94
C GLN A 169 -20.75 -2.72 11.41
N ILE A 170 -20.89 -3.91 10.82
CA ILE A 170 -20.95 -4.08 9.36
C ILE A 170 -22.13 -3.32 8.77
N SER A 171 -23.30 -3.42 9.40
CA SER A 171 -24.53 -2.74 8.96
C SER A 171 -24.35 -1.22 8.99
N PHE A 172 -23.84 -0.68 10.11
CA PHE A 172 -23.52 0.73 10.25
C PHE A 172 -22.57 1.25 9.16
N ILE A 173 -21.44 0.56 8.92
CA ILE A 173 -20.47 0.99 7.90
C ILE A 173 -21.09 0.88 6.49
N SER A 174 -21.89 -0.15 6.25
CA SER A 174 -22.57 -0.34 4.96
C SER A 174 -23.55 0.80 4.66
N GLU A 175 -24.28 1.28 5.67
CA GLU A 175 -25.17 2.43 5.55
C GLU A 175 -24.40 3.72 5.27
N LEU A 176 -23.24 3.94 5.89
CA LEU A 176 -22.40 5.11 5.58
C LEU A 176 -21.94 5.11 4.12
N ALA A 177 -21.68 3.93 3.54
CA ALA A 177 -21.19 3.80 2.17
C ALA A 177 -22.22 4.19 1.10
N THR A 178 -23.52 4.19 1.41
CA THR A 178 -24.59 4.53 0.45
C THR A 178 -24.82 6.05 0.31
N HIS A 179 -24.37 6.85 1.28
CA HIS A 179 -24.62 8.30 1.35
C HIS A 179 -23.54 9.18 0.69
N ARG A 180 -22.74 8.63 -0.23
CA ARG A 180 -21.64 9.32 -0.96
C ARG A 180 -22.12 10.41 -1.93
N LYS A 181 -22.60 11.56 -1.48
CA LYS A 181 -22.98 12.65 -2.41
C LYS A 181 -22.28 13.99 -2.24
N ASN A 182 -21.65 14.30 -1.09
CA ASN A 182 -21.14 15.64 -0.84
C ASN A 182 -19.62 15.66 -0.57
N LYS A 183 -18.95 16.76 -1.00
CA LYS A 183 -17.52 17.05 -0.74
C LYS A 183 -17.25 17.62 0.66
N GLU A 184 -18.29 17.74 1.48
CA GLU A 184 -18.21 18.25 2.85
C GLU A 184 -17.78 17.14 3.81
N THR A 185 -17.24 17.54 4.97
CA THR A 185 -16.89 16.61 6.04
C THR A 185 -18.13 15.81 6.43
N PRO A 186 -18.13 14.48 6.26
CA PRO A 186 -19.35 13.69 6.43
C PRO A 186 -19.70 13.43 7.90
N TYR A 187 -18.68 13.33 8.75
CA TYR A 187 -18.77 13.10 10.18
C TYR A 187 -17.41 13.35 10.83
N THR A 188 -17.39 13.55 12.15
CA THR A 188 -16.15 13.61 12.93
C THR A 188 -15.63 12.21 13.26
N GLU A 189 -14.33 12.08 13.49
CA GLU A 189 -13.74 10.79 13.91
C GLU A 189 -14.31 10.32 15.25
N ASP A 190 -14.47 11.22 16.22
CA ASP A 190 -15.03 10.91 17.54
C ASP A 190 -16.44 10.32 17.45
N TRP A 191 -17.30 10.91 16.59
CA TRP A 191 -18.63 10.38 16.36
C TRP A 191 -18.57 8.97 15.75
N PHE A 192 -17.72 8.76 14.75
CA PHE A 192 -17.56 7.47 14.08
C PHE A 192 -17.11 6.39 15.07
N TRP A 193 -16.07 6.67 15.87
CA TRP A 193 -15.53 5.72 16.83
C TRP A 193 -16.48 5.44 17.99
N THR A 194 -17.24 6.45 18.43
CA THR A 194 -18.32 6.25 19.42
C THR A 194 -19.36 5.26 18.88
N LYS A 195 -19.81 5.43 17.64
CA LYS A 195 -20.77 4.52 17.00
C LYS A 195 -20.20 3.11 16.82
N MET A 196 -18.98 2.99 16.30
CA MET A 196 -18.30 1.69 16.16
C MET A 196 -18.21 0.94 17.49
N THR A 197 -17.94 1.65 18.58
CA THR A 197 -17.84 1.09 19.93
C THR A 197 -19.21 0.65 20.45
N THR A 198 -20.25 1.49 20.30
CA THR A 198 -21.63 1.14 20.68
C THR A 198 -22.12 -0.10 19.92
N PHE A 199 -21.85 -0.20 18.62
CA PHE A 199 -22.28 -1.34 17.80
C PHE A 199 -21.41 -2.59 17.97
N GLY A 200 -20.25 -2.46 18.62
CA GLY A 200 -19.31 -3.55 18.88
C GLY A 200 -19.25 -3.99 20.33
N ASP A 201 -20.33 -3.79 21.08
CA ASP A 201 -20.45 -4.21 22.49
C ASP A 201 -19.30 -3.70 23.37
N GLY A 202 -18.89 -2.44 23.13
CA GLY A 202 -17.80 -1.79 23.85
C GLY A 202 -16.43 -1.89 23.17
N ASN A 203 -16.30 -2.63 22.06
CA ASN A 203 -15.07 -2.73 21.28
C ASN A 203 -15.23 -2.13 19.87
N PRO A 204 -14.41 -1.16 19.45
CA PRO A 204 -14.56 -0.53 18.14
C PRO A 204 -14.24 -1.45 16.96
N PHE A 205 -13.38 -2.46 17.16
CA PHE A 205 -13.08 -3.56 16.24
C PHE A 205 -12.15 -4.56 16.95
N ASN A 206 -12.09 -5.79 16.46
CA ASN A 206 -11.07 -6.76 16.83
C ASN A 206 -10.24 -7.14 15.59
N TYR A 207 -9.01 -7.59 15.80
CA TYR A 207 -8.20 -8.15 14.73
C TYR A 207 -7.22 -9.18 15.27
N HIS A 208 -6.77 -10.05 14.37
CA HIS A 208 -5.74 -11.04 14.64
C HIS A 208 -4.63 -10.93 13.60
N LEU A 209 -3.38 -10.86 14.09
CA LEU A 209 -2.18 -10.98 13.29
C LEU A 209 -1.64 -12.40 13.43
N ASN A 210 -1.66 -13.17 12.34
CA ASN A 210 -1.06 -14.51 12.33
C ASN A 210 0.46 -14.45 12.23
N PHE A 211 0.99 -13.40 11.61
CA PHE A 211 2.43 -13.13 11.51
C PHE A 211 2.71 -11.67 11.14
N HIS A 212 3.90 -11.19 11.49
CA HIS A 212 4.43 -9.87 11.14
C HIS A 212 5.04 -9.93 9.74
N SER A 213 4.32 -9.44 8.73
CA SER A 213 4.82 -9.45 7.36
C SER A 213 5.88 -8.36 7.16
N GLU A 214 6.97 -8.73 6.51
CA GLU A 214 8.06 -7.80 6.19
C GLU A 214 7.80 -7.11 4.85
N LEU A 215 8.35 -5.91 4.68
CA LEU A 215 8.24 -5.13 3.44
C LEU A 215 9.51 -5.34 2.61
N ILE A 216 9.34 -5.91 1.41
CA ILE A 216 10.43 -6.12 0.47
C ILE A 216 10.40 -5.00 -0.57
N LEU A 217 11.32 -4.04 -0.42
CA LEU A 217 11.49 -2.94 -1.33
C LEU A 217 12.27 -3.40 -2.55
N CYS A 218 11.65 -3.32 -3.71
CA CYS A 218 12.17 -3.96 -4.90
C CYS A 218 12.76 -2.96 -5.87
N SER A 219 11.93 -2.13 -6.48
CA SER A 219 12.35 -1.25 -7.56
C SER A 219 11.51 0.01 -7.66
N VAL A 220 11.97 0.92 -8.49
CA VAL A 220 11.35 2.21 -8.76
C VAL A 220 11.06 2.36 -10.25
N ALA A 221 10.03 3.11 -10.61
CA ALA A 221 9.85 3.59 -11.97
C ALA A 221 9.78 5.12 -11.99
N GLN A 222 10.55 5.71 -12.89
CA GLN A 222 10.54 7.13 -13.22
C GLN A 222 9.96 7.32 -14.63
N LYS A 223 9.78 8.58 -15.04
CA LYS A 223 9.24 8.95 -16.35
C LYS A 223 9.89 8.23 -17.53
N ARG A 224 11.22 8.03 -17.47
CA ARG A 224 12.00 7.33 -18.51
C ARG A 224 11.62 5.86 -18.65
N ASP A 225 11.11 5.22 -17.60
CA ASP A 225 10.81 3.80 -17.58
C ASP A 225 9.42 3.50 -18.14
N PHE A 226 8.51 4.49 -18.15
CA PHE A 226 7.11 4.29 -18.54
C PHE A 226 6.93 3.80 -19.97
N ILE A 227 7.87 4.11 -20.87
CA ILE A 227 7.84 3.60 -22.26
C ILE A 227 8.00 2.08 -22.35
N HIS A 228 8.55 1.44 -21.31
CA HIS A 228 8.82 0.01 -21.28
C HIS A 228 7.67 -0.80 -20.67
N PHE A 229 6.72 -0.14 -20.00
CA PHE A 229 5.55 -0.82 -19.44
C PHE A 229 4.61 -1.30 -20.54
N LYS A 230 4.07 -2.50 -20.37
CA LYS A 230 3.13 -3.13 -21.32
C LYS A 230 1.78 -3.38 -20.65
N LYS A 231 0.73 -3.40 -21.45
CA LYS A 231 -0.61 -3.73 -20.97
C LYS A 231 -0.66 -5.18 -20.51
N LEU A 232 -1.11 -5.40 -19.29
CA LEU A 232 -1.34 -6.71 -18.69
C LEU A 232 -2.83 -6.86 -18.33
N ILE A 233 -3.43 -7.94 -18.81
CA ILE A 233 -4.77 -8.36 -18.39
C ILE A 233 -4.69 -9.16 -17.06
N PRO A 234 -5.82 -9.35 -16.34
CA PRO A 234 -5.86 -10.20 -15.17
C PRO A 234 -5.25 -11.58 -15.43
N GLN A 235 -4.25 -11.95 -14.63
CA GLN A 235 -3.53 -13.21 -14.79
C GLN A 235 -2.88 -13.66 -13.47
N ASN A 236 -2.42 -14.91 -13.44
CA ASN A 236 -1.60 -15.46 -12.37
C ASN A 236 -0.12 -15.26 -12.70
N PHE A 237 0.67 -14.90 -11.69
CA PHE A 237 2.12 -14.81 -11.78
C PHE A 237 2.76 -15.93 -10.96
N GLN A 238 3.87 -16.46 -11.47
CA GLN A 238 4.74 -17.43 -10.79
C GLN A 238 3.95 -18.54 -10.08
N ASN A 239 3.20 -19.35 -10.83
CA ASN A 239 2.46 -20.50 -10.30
C ASN A 239 1.46 -20.18 -9.17
N GLY A 240 0.87 -18.98 -9.20
CA GLY A 240 -0.18 -18.60 -8.24
C GLY A 240 0.32 -17.93 -6.96
N LEU A 241 1.62 -17.56 -6.91
CA LEU A 241 2.15 -16.68 -5.84
C LEU A 241 1.37 -15.37 -5.75
N PHE A 242 0.91 -14.86 -6.90
CA PHE A 242 0.21 -13.59 -7.01
C PHE A 242 -0.78 -13.61 -8.18
N GLN A 243 -1.94 -13.00 -7.99
CA GLN A 243 -2.99 -12.91 -9.01
C GLN A 243 -3.52 -11.48 -9.11
N THR A 244 -3.62 -10.96 -10.33
CA THR A 244 -4.23 -9.66 -10.59
C THR A 244 -5.71 -9.81 -10.96
N ARG A 245 -6.53 -8.85 -10.53
CA ARG A 245 -7.98 -8.80 -10.84
C ARG A 245 -8.38 -7.70 -11.82
N ILE A 246 -7.43 -6.83 -12.15
CA ILE A 246 -7.68 -5.65 -12.98
C ILE A 246 -6.64 -5.57 -14.10
N ASN A 247 -6.97 -4.80 -15.13
CA ASN A 247 -6.01 -4.38 -16.13
C ASN A 247 -4.97 -3.47 -15.50
N ASN A 248 -3.71 -3.73 -15.80
CA ASN A 248 -2.57 -2.95 -15.35
C ASN A 248 -1.68 -2.61 -16.54
N MET A 249 -0.81 -1.63 -16.35
CA MET A 249 0.45 -1.56 -17.05
C MET A 249 1.50 -2.22 -16.18
N GLY A 250 2.36 -3.04 -16.74
CA GLY A 250 3.42 -3.67 -15.97
C GLY A 250 4.71 -3.92 -16.72
N LEU A 251 5.74 -4.13 -15.91
CA LEU A 251 7.12 -4.40 -16.29
C LEU A 251 7.72 -5.30 -15.21
N GLU A 252 8.55 -6.28 -15.54
CA GLU A 252 9.22 -7.11 -14.52
C GLU A 252 10.15 -6.25 -13.67
N ILE A 253 10.20 -6.53 -12.36
CA ILE A 253 10.99 -5.78 -11.38
C ILE A 253 12.47 -5.70 -11.80
N LYS A 254 13.05 -6.79 -12.31
CA LYS A 254 14.45 -6.84 -12.76
C LYS A 254 14.84 -5.82 -13.83
N ASN A 255 13.86 -5.27 -14.55
CA ASN A 255 14.07 -4.29 -15.61
C ASN A 255 13.96 -2.84 -15.11
N LEU A 256 13.80 -2.64 -13.81
CA LEU A 256 13.71 -1.34 -13.16
C LEU A 256 14.91 -1.10 -12.25
N SER A 257 15.12 0.15 -11.84
CA SER A 257 16.21 0.49 -10.92
C SER A 257 15.84 0.11 -9.49
N SER A 258 16.82 -0.34 -8.69
CA SER A 258 16.63 -0.52 -7.25
C SER A 258 16.42 0.84 -6.55
N PHE A 259 15.70 0.87 -5.43
CA PHE A 259 15.63 2.07 -4.59
C PHE A 259 17.01 2.54 -4.10
N LEU A 260 17.97 1.61 -3.94
CA LEU A 260 19.34 1.92 -3.56
C LEU A 260 20.08 2.82 -4.56
N THR A 261 19.59 2.98 -5.80
CA THR A 261 20.19 3.94 -6.74
C THR A 261 20.01 5.39 -6.30
N PHE A 262 18.99 5.69 -5.48
CA PHE A 262 18.77 7.03 -4.92
C PHE A 262 19.54 7.24 -3.61
N TYR A 263 19.68 6.18 -2.81
CA TYR A 263 20.32 6.23 -1.49
C TYR A 263 21.39 5.14 -1.36
N PRO A 264 22.52 5.26 -2.10
CA PRO A 264 23.55 4.22 -2.12
C PRO A 264 24.20 4.01 -0.74
N ARG A 265 24.20 5.03 0.13
CA ARG A 265 24.73 4.95 1.51
C ARG A 265 24.00 3.92 2.38
N LEU A 266 22.75 3.59 2.06
CA LEU A 266 22.03 2.53 2.75
C LEU A 266 22.71 1.16 2.59
N ALA A 267 23.57 0.99 1.59
CA ALA A 267 24.35 -0.23 1.44
C ALA A 267 25.47 -0.37 2.48
N GLU A 268 25.89 0.74 3.10
CA GLU A 268 26.95 0.77 4.12
C GLU A 268 26.35 0.62 5.52
N LYS A 269 25.24 1.31 5.78
CA LYS A 269 24.52 1.28 7.06
C LYS A 269 23.03 1.45 6.80
N MET A 270 22.23 0.55 7.38
CA MET A 270 20.79 0.58 7.28
C MET A 270 20.16 0.19 8.62
N ASP A 271 19.29 1.05 9.13
CA ASP A 271 18.49 0.76 10.31
C ASP A 271 17.17 0.13 9.89
N CYS A 272 16.73 -0.90 10.62
CA CYS A 272 15.49 -1.65 10.33
C CYS A 272 15.41 -2.28 8.93
N GLY A 273 16.55 -2.58 8.30
CA GLY A 273 16.57 -3.28 7.03
C GLY A 273 17.91 -3.94 6.70
N ILE A 274 17.85 -4.90 5.78
CA ILE A 274 19.02 -5.60 5.24
C ILE A 274 18.92 -5.73 3.72
N ILE A 275 20.06 -5.79 3.05
CA ILE A 275 20.11 -6.10 1.62
C ILE A 275 19.81 -7.60 1.44
N LEU A 276 18.97 -7.92 0.46
CA LEU A 276 18.81 -9.27 -0.04
C LEU A 276 19.69 -9.47 -1.27
N ASP A 277 20.61 -10.44 -1.15
CA ASP A 277 21.64 -10.78 -2.14
C ASP A 277 21.37 -12.11 -2.85
#